data_AF-A0A812XM07-F1
#
_entry.id   AF-A0A812XM07-F1
#
_cell.length_a   1.000
_cell.length_b   1.000
_cell.length_c   1.000
_cell.angle_alpha   90.00
_cell.angle_beta   90.00
_cell.angle_gamma   90.00
#
_symmetry.space_group_name_H-M   'P 1'
#
loop_
_entity.id
_entity.type
_entity.pdbx_description
1 polymer ?
#
loop_
_entity_poly.entity_id
_entity_poly.type
_entity_poly.pdbx_seq_one_letter_code
_entity_poly.pdbx_strand_id
1 'polypeptide(L)'
;ADVDGDGILSVDNLAKVFAKKLPEDEALQLAKDLDVDGRGKVVLDQVLGWTERCANNVEFLDRFKMLQALKLPVLVSGVGSDSQLSSYLGRYTNAPIVLAVGGGNYDIGRGIFQEKNYSTYKGGMLEAFGKLFAGNVRMFQYPNISPEGDVSENVEFSSGSTEYLHRFLVEQEKIVSIEPTYMNSFAVSKESNEPYRGQSEDVVQLMRNGDDEWQKYVPDEAHGIIKESSWFQ
;
A
#
# COMPACT_ATOMS: atom_id res chain seq x y z
N ALA A 1 9.66 23.41 12.46
CA ALA A 1 8.51 22.88 13.21
C ALA A 1 8.83 21.42 13.40
N ASP A 2 8.80 20.98 14.65
CA ASP A 2 9.91 20.33 15.36
C ASP A 2 11.07 21.32 15.59
N VAL A 3 11.25 21.72 16.85
CA VAL A 3 12.25 22.72 17.29
C VAL A 3 13.31 22.05 18.17
N ASP A 4 12.98 20.89 18.73
CA ASP A 4 13.73 20.09 19.69
C ASP A 4 14.30 18.79 19.09
N GLY A 5 13.89 18.42 17.87
CA GLY A 5 14.39 17.29 17.10
C GLY A 5 13.92 15.93 17.62
N ASP A 6 12.81 15.90 18.37
CA ASP A 6 12.28 14.68 18.97
C ASP A 6 11.33 13.90 18.04
N GLY A 7 11.02 14.47 16.87
CA GLY A 7 10.11 13.86 15.91
C GLY A 7 8.66 13.86 16.37
N ILE A 8 8.24 14.80 17.22
CA ILE A 8 6.85 14.94 17.69
C ILE A 8 6.35 16.38 17.48
N LEU A 9 5.17 16.51 16.89
CA LEU A 9 4.46 17.78 16.77
C LEU A 9 3.24 17.81 17.68
N SER A 10 2.95 18.96 18.29
CA SER A 10 1.64 19.17 18.90
C SER A 10 0.57 19.32 17.81
N VAL A 11 -0.67 18.94 18.14
CA VAL A 11 -1.84 19.11 17.25
C VAL A 11 -1.93 20.54 16.72
N ASP A 12 -1.75 21.56 17.58
CA ASP A 12 -1.81 22.96 17.16
C ASP A 12 -0.69 23.34 16.19
N ASN A 13 0.52 22.82 16.38
CA ASN A 13 1.64 23.09 15.49
C ASN A 13 1.48 22.36 14.16
N LEU A 14 0.92 21.15 14.19
CA LEU A 14 0.59 20.37 12.99
C LEU A 14 -0.56 21.01 12.20
N ALA A 15 -1.60 21.50 12.88
CA ALA A 15 -2.70 22.26 12.26
C ALA A 15 -2.17 23.49 11.53
N LYS A 16 -1.22 24.23 12.11
CA LYS A 16 -0.55 25.37 11.44
C LYS A 16 0.26 24.96 10.22
N VAL A 17 0.80 23.74 10.17
CA VAL A 17 1.47 23.21 8.99
C VAL A 17 0.46 22.93 7.88
N PHE A 18 -0.68 22.32 8.20
CA PHE A 18 -1.76 22.04 7.25
C PHE A 18 -2.50 23.30 6.78
N ALA A 19 -2.70 24.29 7.66
CA ALA A 19 -3.38 25.56 7.37
C ALA A 19 -2.65 26.42 6.30
N LYS A 20 -1.42 26.07 5.93
CA LYS A 20 -0.73 26.68 4.77
C LYS A 20 -1.37 26.29 3.44
N LYS A 21 -2.14 25.21 3.40
CA LYS A 21 -2.74 24.63 2.20
C LYS A 21 -4.22 24.26 2.33
N LEU A 22 -4.75 24.20 3.55
CA LEU A 22 -6.15 23.88 3.87
C LEU A 22 -6.81 25.01 4.66
N PRO A 23 -8.14 25.14 4.63
CA PRO A 23 -8.90 25.95 5.58
C PRO A 23 -8.53 25.62 7.04
N GLU A 24 -8.54 26.62 7.92
CA GLU A 24 -8.04 26.46 9.30
C GLU A 24 -8.85 25.43 10.12
N ASP A 25 -10.15 25.33 9.87
CA ASP A 25 -11.07 24.38 10.49
C ASP A 25 -10.79 22.94 10.05
N GLU A 26 -10.59 22.71 8.75
CA GLU A 26 -10.17 21.40 8.22
C GLU A 26 -8.78 21.01 8.71
N ALA A 27 -7.83 21.95 8.71
CA ALA A 27 -6.47 21.73 9.16
C ALA A 27 -6.42 21.34 10.66
N LEU A 28 -7.27 21.95 11.48
CA LEU A 28 -7.37 21.65 12.91
C LEU A 28 -8.06 20.31 13.16
N GLN A 29 -9.15 20.02 12.45
CA GLN A 29 -9.83 18.73 12.56
C GLN A 29 -8.89 17.60 12.15
N LEU A 30 -8.16 17.79 11.06
CA LEU A 30 -7.16 16.85 10.57
C LEU A 30 -6.05 16.59 11.58
N ALA A 31 -5.50 17.64 12.20
CA ALA A 31 -4.46 17.46 13.19
C ALA A 31 -4.96 16.67 14.42
N LYS A 32 -6.25 16.81 14.77
CA LYS A 32 -6.88 16.01 15.83
C LYS A 32 -7.13 14.56 15.42
N ASP A 33 -7.53 14.31 14.17
CA ASP A 33 -7.74 12.94 13.67
C ASP A 33 -6.44 12.13 13.64
N LEU A 34 -5.30 12.83 13.52
CA LEU A 34 -3.96 12.25 13.57
C LEU A 34 -3.40 12.10 14.99
N ASP A 35 -4.05 12.69 15.98
CA ASP A 35 -3.79 12.48 17.41
C ASP A 35 -4.51 11.21 17.89
N VAL A 36 -4.09 10.07 17.33
CA VAL A 36 -4.72 8.75 17.54
C VAL A 36 -4.81 8.31 19.00
N ASP A 37 -3.99 8.88 19.90
CA ASP A 37 -4.00 8.57 21.33
C ASP A 37 -4.62 9.68 22.21
N GLY A 38 -5.08 10.78 21.60
CA GLY A 38 -5.74 11.89 22.28
C GLY A 38 -4.83 12.68 23.23
N ARG A 39 -3.50 12.57 23.09
CA ARG A 39 -2.53 13.25 23.98
C ARG A 39 -2.06 14.59 23.44
N GLY A 40 -2.66 15.07 22.35
CA GLY A 40 -2.31 16.31 21.68
C GLY A 40 -0.96 16.25 20.96
N LYS A 41 -0.47 15.05 20.62
CA LYS A 41 0.87 14.81 20.08
C LYS A 41 0.83 13.86 18.89
N VAL A 42 1.42 14.27 17.78
CA VAL A 42 1.50 13.52 16.53
C VAL A 42 2.96 13.27 16.18
N VAL A 43 3.31 12.03 15.88
CA VAL A 43 4.70 11.66 15.54
C VAL A 43 4.99 12.14 14.11
N LEU A 44 6.05 12.94 13.96
CA LEU A 44 6.47 13.62 12.72
C LEU A 44 6.75 12.64 11.57
N ASP A 45 7.26 11.44 11.86
CA ASP A 45 7.46 10.37 10.88
C ASP A 45 6.14 9.86 10.26
N GLN A 46 5.01 10.06 10.94
CA GLN A 46 3.70 9.82 10.34
C GLN A 46 3.42 10.87 9.27
N VAL A 47 3.80 12.14 9.47
CA VAL A 47 3.43 13.29 8.64
C VAL A 47 4.39 13.54 7.46
N LEU A 48 5.70 13.36 7.65
CA LEU A 48 6.72 13.73 6.66
C LEU A 48 6.81 12.77 5.46
N GLY A 49 6.28 11.55 5.56
CA GLY A 49 6.16 10.63 4.42
C GLY A 49 5.14 11.06 3.36
N TRP A 50 4.33 12.09 3.63
CA TRP A 50 3.15 12.43 2.82
C TRP A 50 3.43 13.38 1.66
N THR A 51 4.58 14.06 1.65
CA THR A 51 4.85 15.17 0.72
C THR A 51 5.45 14.77 -0.63
N GLU A 52 5.89 13.52 -0.82
CA GLU A 52 6.61 13.13 -2.06
C GLU A 52 5.78 12.30 -3.05
N ARG A 53 4.69 11.65 -2.64
CA ARG A 53 3.90 10.75 -3.52
C ARG A 53 2.44 11.13 -3.71
N CYS A 54 1.93 12.12 -2.98
CA CYS A 54 0.57 12.61 -3.13
C CYS A 54 0.67 14.06 -3.58
N ALA A 55 0.20 14.36 -4.79
CA ALA A 55 0.24 15.72 -5.33
C ALA A 55 -0.55 16.71 -4.45
N ASN A 56 -1.51 16.20 -3.67
CA ASN A 56 -2.27 16.96 -2.69
C ASN A 56 -2.48 16.16 -1.38
N ASN A 57 -2.44 16.84 -0.23
CA ASN A 57 -2.61 16.20 1.08
C ASN A 57 -4.03 15.62 1.27
N VAL A 58 -5.03 16.16 0.58
CA VAL A 58 -6.43 15.73 0.65
C VAL A 58 -6.61 14.30 0.14
N GLU A 59 -6.09 13.98 -1.06
CA GLU A 59 -6.20 12.64 -1.66
C GLU A 59 -5.54 11.52 -0.83
N PHE A 60 -4.49 11.86 -0.07
CA PHE A 60 -3.87 10.93 0.87
C PHE A 60 -4.81 10.62 2.05
N LEU A 61 -5.39 11.66 2.63
CA LEU A 61 -6.28 11.55 3.79
C LEU A 61 -7.56 10.83 3.43
N ASP A 62 -8.04 11.03 2.23
CA ASP A 62 -9.19 10.33 1.69
C ASP A 62 -8.92 8.82 1.60
N ARG A 63 -7.77 8.43 1.07
CA ARG A 63 -7.33 7.02 1.08
C ARG A 63 -7.17 6.46 2.48
N PHE A 64 -6.66 7.25 3.42
CA PHE A 64 -6.55 6.82 4.81
C PHE A 64 -7.93 6.60 5.44
N LYS A 65 -8.89 7.51 5.24
CA LYS A 65 -10.28 7.36 5.68
C LYS A 65 -10.95 6.12 5.08
N MET A 66 -10.70 5.80 3.81
CA MET A 66 -11.17 4.54 3.21
C MET A 66 -10.62 3.32 3.94
N LEU A 67 -9.32 3.29 4.22
CA LEU A 67 -8.71 2.16 4.91
C LEU A 67 -9.23 2.02 6.35
N GLN A 68 -9.50 3.14 7.04
CA GLN A 68 -10.13 3.13 8.36
C GLN A 68 -11.56 2.56 8.33
N ALA A 69 -12.32 2.81 7.26
CA ALA A 69 -13.68 2.28 7.07
C ALA A 69 -13.73 0.75 7.12
N LEU A 70 -12.68 0.10 6.62
CA LEU A 70 -12.53 -1.35 6.59
C LEU A 70 -12.26 -1.94 7.98
N LYS A 71 -12.10 -1.10 9.02
CA LYS A 71 -11.83 -1.50 10.41
C LYS A 71 -10.59 -2.39 10.56
N LEU A 72 -9.66 -2.28 9.61
CA LEU A 72 -8.38 -2.94 9.67
C LEU A 72 -7.41 -2.11 10.53
N PRO A 73 -6.49 -2.75 11.28
CA PRO A 73 -5.40 -2.03 11.90
C PRO A 73 -4.48 -1.48 10.80
N VAL A 74 -4.49 -0.15 10.62
CA VAL A 74 -3.68 0.54 9.61
C VAL A 74 -2.49 1.22 10.28
N LEU A 75 -1.29 0.94 9.78
CA LEU A 75 -0.08 1.70 10.09
C LEU A 75 0.36 2.47 8.86
N VAL A 76 0.56 3.78 9.00
CA VAL A 76 1.19 4.62 7.99
C VAL A 76 2.62 4.88 8.41
N SER A 77 3.58 4.57 7.54
CA SER A 77 5.00 4.81 7.81
C SER A 77 5.63 5.73 6.75
N GLY A 78 6.44 6.69 7.18
CA GLY A 78 7.33 7.46 6.30
C GLY A 78 8.61 6.73 5.87
N VAL A 79 8.70 5.41 6.11
CA VAL A 79 9.87 4.60 5.76
C VAL A 79 9.87 4.27 4.27
N GLY A 80 10.98 4.55 3.58
CA GLY A 80 11.00 4.60 2.12
C GLY A 80 11.09 3.27 1.37
N SER A 81 11.62 2.20 1.99
CA SER A 81 11.70 0.88 1.34
C SER A 81 11.22 -0.25 2.24
N ASP A 82 10.70 -1.32 1.62
CA ASP A 82 10.20 -2.52 2.32
C ASP A 82 11.28 -3.15 3.21
N SER A 83 12.55 -3.11 2.78
CA SER A 83 13.68 -3.61 3.57
C SER A 83 13.92 -2.78 4.85
N GLN A 84 13.74 -1.46 4.77
CA GLN A 84 13.87 -0.58 5.93
C GLN A 84 12.67 -0.74 6.86
N LEU A 85 11.46 -0.86 6.31
CA LEU A 85 10.25 -1.03 7.11
C LEU A 85 10.25 -2.36 7.85
N SER A 86 10.57 -3.45 7.16
CA SER A 86 10.70 -4.77 7.78
C SER A 86 11.81 -4.81 8.84
N SER A 87 12.96 -4.16 8.58
CA SER A 87 14.02 -4.02 9.58
C SER A 87 13.58 -3.21 10.81
N TYR A 88 12.80 -2.15 10.61
CA TYR A 88 12.23 -1.36 11.70
C TYR A 88 11.25 -2.18 12.54
N LEU A 89 10.27 -2.83 11.89
CA LEU A 89 9.26 -3.66 12.56
C LEU A 89 9.92 -4.83 13.31
N GLY A 90 10.95 -5.45 12.73
CA GLY A 90 11.70 -6.55 13.34
C GLY A 90 12.44 -6.18 14.63
N ARG A 91 12.57 -4.89 14.98
CA ARG A 91 13.09 -4.46 16.30
C ARG A 91 12.06 -4.64 17.42
N TYR A 92 10.78 -4.74 17.06
CA TYR A 92 9.66 -4.73 18.01
C TYR A 92 8.86 -6.04 17.99
N THR A 93 9.15 -6.95 17.06
CA THR A 93 8.50 -8.27 17.01
C THR A 93 9.46 -9.35 16.53
N ASN A 94 9.28 -10.56 17.07
CA ASN A 94 9.91 -11.78 16.57
C ASN A 94 8.97 -12.58 15.63
N ALA A 95 7.72 -12.15 15.49
CA ALA A 95 6.75 -12.78 14.59
C ALA A 95 7.17 -12.58 13.12
N PRO A 96 6.77 -13.49 12.21
CA PRO A 96 7.00 -13.31 10.79
C PRO A 96 6.38 -12.01 10.27
N ILE A 97 7.14 -11.27 9.48
CA ILE A 97 6.66 -10.10 8.74
C ILE A 97 6.36 -10.56 7.31
N VAL A 98 5.14 -10.30 6.84
CA VAL A 98 4.68 -10.74 5.51
C VAL A 98 4.43 -9.54 4.63
N LEU A 99 5.02 -9.54 3.44
CA LEU A 99 4.70 -8.62 2.36
C LEU A 99 3.76 -9.32 1.38
N ALA A 100 2.51 -8.90 1.31
CA ALA A 100 1.58 -9.39 0.30
C ALA A 100 1.76 -8.61 -1.01
N VAL A 101 1.93 -9.32 -2.12
CA VAL A 101 2.15 -8.75 -3.46
C VAL A 101 1.29 -9.50 -4.49
N GLY A 102 1.00 -8.88 -5.62
CA GLY A 102 0.12 -9.48 -6.63
C GLY A 102 -1.31 -8.94 -6.59
N GLY A 103 -2.17 -9.53 -7.41
CA GLY A 103 -3.58 -9.18 -7.51
C GLY A 103 -3.93 -8.36 -8.76
N GLY A 104 -5.12 -8.61 -9.30
CA GLY A 104 -5.55 -8.08 -10.60
C GLY A 104 -4.54 -8.37 -11.70
N ASN A 105 -4.30 -7.36 -12.56
CA ASN A 105 -3.32 -7.46 -13.66
C ASN A 105 -1.86 -7.20 -13.22
N TYR A 106 -1.56 -7.09 -11.92
CA TYR A 106 -0.21 -6.82 -11.44
C TYR A 106 0.64 -8.08 -11.41
N ASP A 107 1.54 -8.22 -12.40
CA ASP A 107 2.55 -9.26 -12.42
C ASP A 107 3.78 -8.88 -11.60
N ILE A 108 4.14 -9.70 -10.59
CA ILE A 108 5.32 -9.49 -9.75
C ILE A 108 6.64 -9.47 -10.56
N GLY A 109 6.68 -10.12 -11.73
CA GLY A 109 7.82 -10.09 -12.64
C GLY A 109 8.06 -8.69 -13.21
N ARG A 110 6.97 -7.99 -13.57
CA ARG A 110 7.00 -6.62 -14.06
C ARG A 110 7.06 -5.57 -12.95
N GLY A 111 6.54 -5.90 -11.78
CA GLY A 111 6.48 -4.99 -10.65
C GLY A 111 7.73 -4.97 -9.77
N ILE A 112 8.28 -6.16 -9.48
CA ILE A 112 9.36 -6.35 -8.50
C ILE A 112 10.63 -6.80 -9.21
N PHE A 113 10.57 -7.78 -10.10
CA PHE A 113 11.76 -8.36 -10.76
C PHE A 113 12.24 -7.56 -11.98
N GLN A 114 12.35 -6.23 -11.82
CA GLN A 114 12.87 -5.31 -12.83
C GLN A 114 14.24 -4.76 -12.40
N GLU A 115 15.31 -5.16 -13.09
CA GLU A 115 16.69 -4.77 -12.72
C GLU A 115 16.88 -3.25 -12.59
N LYS A 116 16.22 -2.46 -13.45
CA LYS A 116 16.27 -0.98 -13.43
C LYS A 116 15.85 -0.38 -12.07
N ASN A 117 14.96 -1.05 -11.34
CA ASN A 117 14.44 -0.57 -10.05
C ASN A 117 15.51 -0.64 -8.94
N TYR A 118 16.62 -1.35 -9.17
CA TYR A 118 17.68 -1.58 -8.18
C TYR A 118 19.00 -0.87 -8.52
N SER A 119 18.98 0.09 -9.46
CA SER A 119 20.16 0.84 -9.91
C SER A 119 20.88 1.63 -8.80
N THR A 120 20.20 1.92 -7.68
CA THR A 120 20.78 2.60 -6.52
C THR A 120 21.53 1.67 -5.56
N TYR A 121 21.35 0.35 -5.70
CA TYR A 121 22.06 -0.67 -4.92
C TYR A 121 23.34 -1.09 -5.63
N LYS A 122 24.46 -1.16 -4.91
CA LYS A 122 25.76 -1.54 -5.50
C LYS A 122 25.75 -2.98 -6.03
N GLY A 123 25.06 -3.88 -5.33
CA GLY A 123 24.83 -5.25 -5.74
C GLY A 123 23.49 -5.47 -6.44
N GLY A 124 22.83 -4.39 -6.88
CA GLY A 124 21.57 -4.44 -7.61
C GLY A 124 20.47 -5.22 -6.88
N MET A 125 19.71 -6.01 -7.65
CA MET A 125 18.57 -6.80 -7.16
C MET A 125 18.97 -7.80 -6.07
N LEU A 126 20.14 -8.44 -6.19
CA LEU A 126 20.62 -9.41 -5.19
C LEU A 126 20.89 -8.75 -3.83
N GLU A 127 21.51 -7.57 -3.80
CA GLU A 127 21.70 -6.82 -2.56
C GLU A 127 20.36 -6.44 -1.92
N ALA A 128 19.41 -5.97 -2.73
CA ALA A 128 18.11 -5.52 -2.23
C ALA A 128 17.30 -6.67 -1.61
N PHE A 129 17.20 -7.82 -2.29
CA PHE A 129 16.52 -8.99 -1.73
C PHE A 129 17.28 -9.60 -0.55
N GLY A 130 18.61 -9.59 -0.57
CA GLY A 130 19.43 -10.02 0.56
C GLY A 130 19.14 -9.19 1.81
N LYS A 131 19.00 -7.87 1.67
CA LYS A 131 18.60 -6.97 2.77
C LYS A 131 17.18 -7.23 3.25
N LEU A 132 16.23 -7.39 2.32
CA LEU A 132 14.82 -7.63 2.65
C LEU A 132 14.64 -8.93 3.45
N PHE A 133 15.25 -10.02 2.99
CA PHE A 133 15.10 -11.35 3.58
C PHE A 133 16.12 -11.68 4.66
N ALA A 134 16.94 -10.71 5.09
CA ALA A 134 17.88 -10.85 6.20
C ALA A 134 17.17 -11.09 7.54
N GLY A 135 15.94 -10.58 7.69
CA GLY A 135 15.09 -10.81 8.86
C GLY A 135 14.12 -11.99 8.70
N ASN A 136 13.22 -12.13 9.68
CA ASN A 136 12.09 -13.06 9.60
C ASN A 136 10.97 -12.49 8.68
N VAL A 137 11.30 -12.31 7.41
CA VAL A 137 10.44 -11.70 6.40
C VAL A 137 10.12 -12.72 5.31
N ARG A 138 8.86 -12.75 4.87
CA ARG A 138 8.40 -13.51 3.71
C ARG A 138 7.58 -12.64 2.78
N MET A 139 7.57 -12.97 1.51
CA MET A 139 6.71 -12.36 0.50
C MET A 139 5.63 -13.37 0.11
N PHE A 140 4.38 -12.95 0.21
CA PHE A 140 3.21 -13.76 -0.11
C PHE A 140 2.65 -13.30 -1.45
N GLN A 141 2.71 -14.20 -2.43
CA GLN A 141 2.24 -13.92 -3.78
C GLN A 141 0.76 -14.27 -3.89
N TYR A 142 -0.05 -13.28 -4.21
CA TYR A 142 -1.43 -13.45 -4.65
C TYR A 142 -1.44 -13.75 -6.15
N PRO A 143 -2.32 -14.66 -6.64
CA PRO A 143 -2.37 -15.02 -8.05
C PRO A 143 -2.79 -13.82 -8.91
N ASN A 144 -2.28 -13.80 -10.14
CA ASN A 144 -2.68 -12.82 -11.14
C ASN A 144 -4.04 -13.20 -11.70
N ILE A 145 -4.87 -12.19 -11.99
CA ILE A 145 -6.18 -12.36 -12.62
C ILE A 145 -6.12 -11.60 -13.93
N SER A 146 -6.24 -12.31 -15.06
CA SER A 146 -6.20 -11.67 -16.38
C SER A 146 -7.46 -10.82 -16.63
N PRO A 147 -7.44 -9.93 -17.65
CA PRO A 147 -8.64 -9.21 -18.08
C PRO A 147 -9.81 -10.14 -18.46
N GLU A 148 -9.51 -11.36 -18.93
CA GLU A 148 -10.49 -12.40 -19.26
C GLU A 148 -10.98 -13.17 -18.02
N GLY A 149 -10.34 -12.99 -16.87
CA GLY A 149 -10.67 -13.61 -15.58
C GLY A 149 -9.91 -14.90 -15.28
N ASP A 150 -8.89 -15.24 -16.08
CA ASP A 150 -8.07 -16.42 -15.82
C ASP A 150 -7.12 -16.17 -14.65
N VAL A 151 -7.11 -17.12 -13.69
CA VAL A 151 -6.31 -17.04 -12.47
C VAL A 151 -5.03 -17.84 -12.66
N SER A 152 -3.89 -17.21 -12.42
CA SER A 152 -2.58 -17.81 -12.68
C SER A 152 -1.55 -17.38 -11.66
N GLU A 153 -0.74 -18.33 -11.21
CA GLU A 153 0.47 -18.06 -10.40
C GLU A 153 1.71 -17.83 -11.28
N ASN A 154 1.60 -18.03 -12.60
CA ASN A 154 2.72 -17.83 -13.52
C ASN A 154 3.18 -16.37 -13.50
N VAL A 155 4.50 -16.22 -13.46
CA VAL A 155 5.20 -14.94 -13.42
C VAL A 155 5.98 -14.79 -14.71
N GLU A 156 5.83 -13.67 -15.40
CA GLU A 156 6.61 -13.38 -16.60
C GLU A 156 7.87 -12.62 -16.24
N PHE A 157 9.03 -13.22 -16.52
CA PHE A 157 10.32 -12.59 -16.26
C PHE A 157 10.89 -11.92 -17.51
N SER A 158 11.54 -10.78 -17.30
CA SER A 158 12.20 -10.03 -18.39
C SER A 158 13.52 -10.65 -18.85
N SER A 159 14.11 -11.54 -18.04
CA SER A 159 15.38 -12.21 -18.31
C SER A 159 15.49 -13.55 -17.58
N GLY A 160 16.33 -14.46 -18.08
CA GLY A 160 16.58 -15.73 -17.39
C GLY A 160 17.28 -15.57 -16.02
N SER A 161 18.05 -14.50 -15.80
CA SER A 161 18.69 -14.21 -14.51
C SER A 161 17.67 -13.90 -13.43
N THR A 162 16.63 -13.12 -13.75
CA THR A 162 15.56 -12.76 -12.81
C THR A 162 14.69 -13.96 -12.48
N GLU A 163 14.39 -14.81 -13.47
CA GLU A 163 13.70 -16.09 -13.25
C GLU A 163 14.49 -17.01 -12.29
N TYR A 164 15.81 -17.14 -12.48
CA TYR A 164 16.64 -17.95 -11.59
C TYR A 164 16.65 -17.44 -10.15
N LEU A 165 16.72 -16.12 -9.95
CA LEU A 165 16.63 -15.54 -8.61
C LEU A 165 15.26 -15.80 -7.99
N HIS A 166 14.17 -15.59 -8.74
CA HIS A 166 12.83 -15.89 -8.24
C HIS A 166 12.69 -17.36 -7.82
N ARG A 167 13.10 -18.29 -8.69
CA ARG A 167 13.05 -19.72 -8.37
C ARG A 167 13.84 -20.06 -7.12
N PHE A 168 15.05 -19.51 -6.98
CA PHE A 168 15.83 -19.67 -5.76
C PHE A 168 15.10 -19.15 -4.52
N LEU A 169 14.48 -17.96 -4.59
CA LEU A 169 13.73 -17.39 -3.46
C LEU A 169 12.49 -18.21 -3.09
N VAL A 170 11.80 -18.80 -4.07
CA VAL A 170 10.69 -19.74 -3.84
C VAL A 170 11.18 -21.02 -3.18
N GLU A 171 12.26 -21.62 -3.68
CA GLU A 171 12.88 -22.83 -3.10
C GLU A 171 13.36 -22.60 -1.65
N GLN A 172 13.72 -21.36 -1.29
CA GLN A 172 14.09 -20.96 0.07
C GLN A 172 12.91 -20.52 0.94
N GLU A 173 11.67 -20.70 0.47
CA GLU A 173 10.43 -20.27 1.15
C GLU A 173 10.39 -18.77 1.50
N LYS A 174 11.17 -17.95 0.77
CA LYS A 174 11.16 -16.50 0.92
C LYS A 174 10.00 -15.87 0.16
N ILE A 175 9.61 -16.47 -0.95
CA ILE A 175 8.39 -16.16 -1.71
C ILE A 175 7.48 -17.38 -1.63
N VAL A 176 6.23 -17.17 -1.22
CA VAL A 176 5.24 -18.23 -0.99
C VAL A 176 3.92 -17.83 -1.65
N SER A 177 3.35 -18.69 -2.49
CA SER A 177 1.99 -18.49 -3.00
C SER A 177 0.99 -18.55 -1.83
N ILE A 178 0.05 -17.63 -1.80
CA ILE A 178 -1.07 -17.70 -0.85
C ILE A 178 -1.91 -18.95 -1.23
N GLU A 179 -2.37 -19.73 -0.25
CA GLU A 179 -3.22 -20.88 -0.57
C GLU A 179 -4.65 -20.43 -0.89
N PRO A 180 -5.35 -21.07 -1.84
CA PRO A 180 -6.73 -20.72 -2.21
C PRO A 180 -7.71 -20.69 -1.04
N THR A 181 -7.49 -21.49 0.01
CA THR A 181 -8.35 -21.50 1.21
C THR A 181 -8.30 -20.20 2.02
N TYR A 182 -7.27 -19.37 1.85
CA TYR A 182 -7.14 -18.06 2.50
C TYR A 182 -7.52 -16.91 1.56
N MET A 183 -7.94 -17.21 0.33
CA MET A 183 -8.33 -16.21 -0.65
C MET A 183 -9.84 -15.99 -0.64
N ASN A 184 -10.23 -14.83 -1.13
CA ASN A 184 -11.63 -14.56 -1.41
C ASN A 184 -12.08 -15.45 -2.59
N SER A 185 -13.05 -16.35 -2.34
CA SER A 185 -13.59 -17.26 -3.36
C SER A 185 -14.16 -16.51 -4.57
N PHE A 186 -14.67 -15.29 -4.38
CA PHE A 186 -15.16 -14.46 -5.48
C PHE A 186 -14.04 -14.01 -6.42
N ALA A 187 -12.86 -13.72 -5.88
CA ALA A 187 -11.71 -13.21 -6.64
C ALA A 187 -11.00 -14.32 -7.45
N VAL A 188 -11.03 -15.56 -6.97
CA VAL A 188 -10.35 -16.69 -7.63
C VAL A 188 -11.26 -17.50 -8.57
N SER A 189 -12.53 -17.11 -8.69
CA SER A 189 -13.52 -17.76 -9.54
C SER A 189 -13.79 -16.90 -10.78
N LYS A 190 -13.55 -17.46 -11.97
CA LYS A 190 -13.71 -16.76 -13.25
C LYS A 190 -15.15 -16.25 -13.46
N GLU A 191 -16.13 -16.92 -12.90
CA GLU A 191 -17.54 -16.55 -13.01
C GLU A 191 -17.90 -15.31 -12.18
N SER A 192 -17.07 -14.97 -11.18
CA SER A 192 -17.37 -13.93 -10.19
C SER A 192 -16.29 -12.86 -10.04
N ASN A 193 -15.10 -13.07 -10.61
CA ASN A 193 -13.94 -12.21 -10.35
C ASN A 193 -13.87 -10.95 -11.21
N GLU A 194 -14.92 -10.60 -11.95
CA GLU A 194 -14.98 -9.39 -12.79
C GLU A 194 -14.53 -8.11 -12.05
N PRO A 195 -14.94 -7.86 -10.79
CA PRO A 195 -14.48 -6.70 -10.02
C PRO A 195 -12.98 -6.63 -9.75
N TYR A 196 -12.25 -7.73 -9.94
CA TYR A 196 -10.82 -7.83 -9.66
C TYR A 196 -9.95 -7.75 -10.93
N ARG A 197 -10.56 -7.59 -12.11
CA ARG A 197 -9.86 -7.60 -13.41
C ARG A 197 -9.37 -6.22 -13.87
N GLY A 198 -9.95 -5.15 -13.31
CA GLY A 198 -9.66 -3.76 -13.68
C GLY A 198 -8.48 -3.15 -12.92
N GLN A 199 -8.18 -1.89 -13.21
CA GLN A 199 -7.24 -1.06 -12.46
C GLN A 199 -8.00 0.02 -11.67
N SER A 200 -7.33 0.61 -10.67
CA SER A 200 -7.90 1.72 -9.89
C SER A 200 -8.33 2.91 -10.76
N GLU A 201 -7.61 3.15 -11.85
CA GLU A 201 -7.85 4.21 -12.80
C GLU A 201 -9.19 4.04 -13.53
N ASP A 202 -9.59 2.80 -13.82
CA ASP A 202 -10.87 2.50 -14.46
C ASP A 202 -12.03 2.89 -13.54
N VAL A 203 -11.91 2.54 -12.24
CA VAL A 203 -12.89 2.86 -11.21
C VAL A 203 -13.01 4.38 -11.03
N VAL A 204 -11.88 5.09 -10.98
CA VAL A 204 -11.86 6.57 -10.90
C VAL A 204 -12.52 7.20 -12.12
N GLN A 205 -12.34 6.63 -13.32
CA GLN A 205 -12.96 7.16 -14.53
C GLN A 205 -14.48 6.95 -14.54
N LEU A 206 -14.98 5.82 -14.04
CA LEU A 206 -16.42 5.59 -13.84
C LEU A 206 -17.02 6.64 -12.89
N MET A 207 -16.34 6.92 -11.76
CA MET A 207 -16.76 7.96 -10.82
C MET A 207 -16.85 9.34 -11.47
N ARG A 208 -15.83 9.73 -12.26
CA ARG A 208 -15.80 11.03 -12.98
C ARG A 208 -16.90 11.16 -14.03
N ASN A 209 -17.31 10.05 -14.62
CA ASN A 209 -18.38 10.02 -15.61
C ASN A 209 -19.78 10.00 -14.96
N GLY A 210 -19.87 9.92 -13.63
CA GLY A 210 -21.13 9.78 -12.90
C GLY A 210 -21.77 8.39 -13.06
N ASP A 211 -20.98 7.36 -13.38
CA ASP A 211 -21.46 6.00 -13.57
C ASP A 211 -21.37 5.19 -12.28
N ASP A 212 -22.52 4.80 -11.71
CA ASP A 212 -22.61 4.05 -10.46
C ASP A 212 -22.01 2.63 -10.52
N GLU A 213 -21.61 2.14 -11.70
CA GLU A 213 -20.94 0.85 -11.86
C GLU A 213 -19.65 0.71 -11.03
N TRP A 214 -18.98 1.83 -10.66
CA TRP A 214 -17.80 1.82 -9.78
C TRP A 214 -18.04 1.09 -8.44
N GLN A 215 -19.28 1.06 -7.95
CA GLN A 215 -19.66 0.45 -6.66
C GLN A 215 -19.37 -1.06 -6.63
N LYS A 216 -19.34 -1.74 -7.78
CA LYS A 216 -19.02 -3.18 -7.85
C LYS A 216 -17.57 -3.48 -7.53
N TYR A 217 -16.67 -2.50 -7.72
CA TYR A 217 -15.21 -2.66 -7.62
C TYR A 217 -14.64 -2.30 -6.25
N VAL A 218 -15.47 -1.79 -5.34
CA VAL A 218 -15.06 -1.38 -4.00
C VAL A 218 -16.00 -1.96 -2.94
N PRO A 219 -15.50 -2.27 -1.73
CA PRO A 219 -16.34 -2.76 -0.64
C PRO A 219 -17.46 -1.78 -0.29
N ASP A 220 -18.62 -2.30 0.14
CA ASP A 220 -19.79 -1.51 0.51
C ASP A 220 -19.47 -0.46 1.59
N GLU A 221 -18.54 -0.79 2.50
CA GLU A 221 -18.05 0.12 3.55
C GLU A 221 -17.40 1.38 2.98
N ALA A 222 -16.83 1.30 1.78
CA ALA A 222 -16.20 2.44 1.10
C ALA A 222 -17.22 3.30 0.34
N HIS A 223 -18.39 2.76 -0.03
CA HIS A 223 -19.37 3.46 -0.88
C HIS A 223 -19.87 4.75 -0.24
N GLY A 224 -20.22 4.69 1.05
CA GLY A 224 -20.73 5.84 1.80
C GLY A 224 -19.71 6.98 1.86
N ILE A 225 -18.45 6.65 2.12
CA ILE A 225 -17.38 7.63 2.28
C ILE A 225 -17.08 8.32 0.95
N ILE A 226 -17.00 7.55 -0.14
CA ILE A 226 -16.76 8.09 -1.49
C ILE A 226 -17.87 9.06 -1.89
N LYS A 227 -19.14 8.73 -1.59
CA LYS A 227 -20.31 9.59 -1.91
C LYS A 227 -20.40 10.83 -1.03
N GLU A 228 -20.21 10.70 0.28
CA GLU A 228 -20.30 11.82 1.23
C GLU A 228 -19.22 12.87 1.00
N SER A 229 -18.05 12.43 0.52
CA SER A 229 -16.89 13.31 0.38
C SER A 229 -16.70 13.84 -1.05
N SER A 230 -17.63 13.55 -1.97
CA SER A 230 -17.56 13.93 -3.41
C SER A 230 -16.20 13.61 -4.05
N TRP A 231 -15.62 12.47 -3.69
CA TRP A 231 -14.26 12.14 -4.11
C TRP A 231 -14.16 11.85 -5.60
N PHE A 232 -13.08 12.33 -6.20
CA PHE A 232 -12.72 12.16 -7.62
C PHE A 232 -13.69 12.78 -8.65
N GLN A 233 -14.67 13.58 -8.20
CA GLN A 233 -15.59 14.37 -9.05
C GLN A 233 -14.98 15.69 -9.52
#